data_AF-A0A929GZZ7-F1
#
_entry.id   AF-A0A929GZZ7-F1
#
_cell.length_a   1.000
_cell.length_b   1.000
_cell.length_c   1.000
_cell.angle_alpha   90.00
_cell.angle_beta   90.00
_cell.angle_gamma   90.00
#
_symmetry.space_group_name_H-M   'P 1'
#
loop_
_entity.id
_entity.type
_entity.pdbx_description
1 polymer ?
#
loop_
_entity_poly.entity_id
_entity_poly.type
_entity_poly.pdbx_seq_one_letter_code
_entity_poly.pdbx_strand_id
1 'polypeptide(L)' 'IAQTFLSLGMHRGPLLAYLLADPELSLQSILITNSVVGRKKTAVYVVLVTIFSALSGLIFGWFIR' A
#
# COMPACT_ATOMS: atom_id res chain seq x y z
N ILE A 1 11.48 11.68 4.90
CA ILE A 1 11.38 10.23 5.18
C ILE A 1 11.91 9.39 4.00
N ALA A 2 11.48 9.66 2.76
CA ALA A 2 11.99 8.95 1.59
C ALA A 2 13.51 9.02 1.41
N GLN A 3 14.10 10.21 1.56
CA GLN A 3 15.55 10.41 1.59
C GLN A 3 16.24 9.65 2.75
N THR A 4 15.54 9.52 3.89
CA THR A 4 16.02 8.87 5.11
C THR A 4 16.11 7.35 4.91
N PHE A 5 15.10 6.75 4.29
CA PHE A 5 15.12 5.32 3.94
C PHE A 5 16.10 4.99 2.81
N LEU A 6 16.26 5.87 1.81
CA LEU A 6 17.33 5.72 0.81
C LEU A 6 18.72 5.76 1.45
N SER A 7 18.92 6.63 2.45
CA SER A 7 20.18 6.73 3.19
C SER A 7 20.41 5.54 4.13
N LEU A 8 19.35 4.81 4.53
CA LEU A 8 19.42 3.57 5.31
C LEU A 8 19.62 2.31 4.44
N GLY A 9 19.82 2.46 3.11
CA GLY A 9 20.07 1.35 2.18
C GLY A 9 18.82 0.73 1.55
N MET A 10 17.65 1.37 1.70
CA MET A 10 16.42 0.88 1.09
C MET A 10 16.42 1.14 -0.42
N HIS A 11 16.21 0.09 -1.21
CA HIS A 11 16.15 0.20 -2.65
C HIS A 11 14.93 1.04 -3.09
N ARG A 12 15.02 1.69 -4.25
CA ARG A 12 13.96 2.60 -4.74
C ARG A 12 12.59 1.91 -4.91
N GLY A 13 12.56 0.61 -5.18
CA GLY A 13 11.33 -0.18 -5.32
C GLY A 13 10.50 -0.26 -4.02
N PRO A 14 11.06 -0.80 -2.91
CA PRO A 14 10.39 -0.81 -1.61
C PRO A 14 9.95 0.57 -1.11
N LEU A 15 10.70 1.62 -1.46
CA LEU A 15 10.37 3.00 -1.10
C LEU A 15 9.14 3.54 -1.83
N LEU A 16 9.04 3.28 -3.13
CA LEU A 16 7.85 3.67 -3.90
C LEU A 16 6.63 2.90 -3.41
N ALA A 17 6.77 1.59 -3.12
CA ALA A 17 5.69 0.80 -2.55
C ALA A 17 5.20 1.33 -1.19
N TYR A 18 6.13 1.69 -0.29
CA TYR A 18 5.79 2.31 0.99
C TYR A 18 5.09 3.66 0.83
N LEU A 19 5.61 4.56 -0.02
CA LEU A 19 5.00 5.89 -0.23
C LEU A 19 3.62 5.84 -0.89
N LEU A 20 3.36 4.82 -1.72
CA LEU A 20 2.03 4.59 -2.30
C LEU A 20 1.07 3.97 -1.28
N ALA A 21 1.56 3.08 -0.41
CA ALA A 21 0.76 2.38 0.59
C ALA A 21 0.42 3.25 1.83
N ASP A 22 1.33 4.13 2.25
CA ASP A 22 1.22 4.95 3.47
C ASP A 22 -0.05 5.84 3.53
N PRO A 23 -0.48 6.53 2.46
CA PRO A 23 -1.72 7.30 2.50
C PRO A 23 -3.01 6.46 2.41
N GLU A 24 -2.99 5.29 1.77
CA GLU A 24 -4.20 4.45 1.59
C GLU A 24 -4.46 3.48 2.76
N LEU A 25 -3.41 2.99 3.44
CA LEU A 25 -3.51 2.04 4.56
C LEU A 25 -3.46 2.68 5.95
N SER A 26 -3.39 4.01 6.03
CA SER A 26 -3.51 4.76 7.28
C SER A 26 -4.70 4.27 8.10
N LEU A 27 -4.47 4.01 9.39
CA LEU A 27 -5.49 3.59 10.36
C LEU A 27 -6.79 4.40 10.25
N GLN A 28 -6.69 5.68 9.88
CA GLN A 28 -7.83 6.57 9.67
C GLN A 28 -8.67 6.18 8.45
N SER A 29 -8.07 5.85 7.30
CA SER A 29 -8.80 5.38 6.10
C SER A 29 -9.54 4.08 6.39
N ILE A 30 -8.90 3.14 7.09
CA ILE A 30 -9.55 1.88 7.49
C ILE A 30 -10.71 2.14 8.46
N LEU A 31 -10.55 3.05 9.42
CA LEU A 31 -11.60 3.42 10.38
C LEU A 31 -12.80 4.11 9.70
N ILE A 32 -12.53 5.02 8.74
CA ILE A 32 -13.54 5.77 7.98
C ILE A 32 -14.29 4.85 7.03
N THR A 33 -13.62 3.96 6.31
CA THR A 33 -14.31 2.97 5.46
C THR A 33 -15.13 2.00 6.30
N ASN A 34 -14.65 1.63 7.49
CA ASN A 34 -15.40 0.78 8.42
C ASN A 34 -16.63 1.48 9.00
N SER A 35 -16.56 2.78 9.30
CA SER A 35 -17.68 3.55 9.82
C SER A 35 -18.74 3.88 8.76
N VAL A 36 -18.36 3.99 7.48
CA VAL A 36 -19.29 4.31 6.37
C VAL A 36 -19.93 3.07 5.75
N VAL A 37 -19.18 1.98 5.58
CA VAL A 37 -19.62 0.82 4.76
C VAL A 37 -19.83 -0.45 5.59
N GLY A 38 -19.27 -0.51 6.81
CA GLY A 38 -19.40 -1.63 7.75
C GLY A 38 -18.37 -2.76 7.56
N ARG A 39 -18.00 -3.41 8.68
CA ARG A 39 -16.89 -4.37 8.81
C ARG A 39 -16.78 -5.43 7.71
N LYS A 40 -17.90 -5.98 7.24
CA LYS A 40 -17.90 -7.04 6.20
C LYS A 40 -17.43 -6.50 4.84
N LYS A 41 -17.88 -5.32 4.45
CA LYS A 41 -17.53 -4.71 3.15
C LYS A 41 -16.11 -4.11 3.19
N THR A 42 -15.69 -3.58 4.33
CA THR A 42 -14.30 -3.13 4.54
C THR A 42 -13.32 -4.30 4.42
N ALA A 43 -13.64 -5.47 4.97
CA ALA A 43 -12.78 -6.65 4.83
C ALA A 43 -12.63 -7.07 3.36
N VAL A 44 -13.72 -7.07 2.58
CA VAL A 44 -13.67 -7.37 1.14
C VAL A 44 -12.84 -6.34 0.39
N TYR A 45 -13.01 -5.05 0.71
CA TYR A 45 -12.23 -3.96 0.11
C TYR A 45 -10.73 -4.09 0.40
N VAL A 46 -10.34 -4.32 1.65
CA VAL A 46 -8.93 -4.49 2.06
C VAL A 46 -8.29 -5.69 1.37
N VAL A 47 -9.00 -6.82 1.28
CA VAL A 47 -8.50 -8.02 0.58
C VAL A 47 -8.31 -7.73 -0.91
N LEU A 48 -9.28 -7.08 -1.56
CA LEU A 48 -9.21 -6.75 -2.98
C LEU A 48 -8.06 -5.79 -3.29
N VAL A 49 -7.92 -4.72 -2.48
CA VAL A 49 -6.84 -3.73 -2.59
C VAL A 49 -5.48 -4.39 -2.37
N THR A 50 -5.35 -5.26 -1.37
CA THR A 50 -4.10 -5.96 -1.07
C THR A 50 -3.65 -6.83 -2.26
N ILE A 51 -4.58 -7.57 -2.87
CA ILE A 51 -4.30 -8.41 -4.05
C ILE A 51 -3.87 -7.55 -5.24
N PHE A 52 -4.62 -6.48 -5.54
CA PHE A 52 -4.30 -5.59 -6.66
C PHE A 52 -2.97 -4.85 -6.47
N SER A 53 -2.69 -4.41 -5.25
CA SER A 53 -1.44 -3.71 -4.92
C SER A 53 -0.23 -4.65 -5.00
N ALA A 54 -0.35 -5.90 -4.50
CA ALA A 54 0.68 -6.91 -4.63
C ALA A 54 0.95 -7.30 -6.11
N LEU A 55 -0.11 -7.45 -6.92
CA LEU A 55 0.00 -7.71 -8.36
C LEU A 55 0.68 -6.55 -9.09
N SER A 56 0.25 -5.32 -8.82
CA SER A 56 0.84 -4.12 -9.42
C SER A 56 2.32 -4.00 -9.07
N GLY A 57 2.69 -4.23 -7.80
CA GLY A 57 4.08 -4.23 -7.34
C GLY A 57 4.94 -5.31 -7.99
N LEU A 58 4.40 -6.52 -8.18
CA LEU A 58 5.09 -7.59 -8.88
C LEU A 58 5.28 -7.27 -10.37
N ILE A 59 4.24 -6.78 -11.05
CA ILE A 59 4.32 -6.41 -12.47
C ILE A 59 5.32 -5.27 -12.67
N PHE A 60 5.27 -4.23 -11.82
CA PHE A 60 6.20 -3.12 -11.87
C PHE A 60 7.64 -3.57 -11.57
N GLY A 61 7.84 -4.42 -10.57
CA GLY A 61 9.15 -4.99 -10.26
C GLY A 61 9.71 -5.90 -11.37
N TRP A 62 8.82 -6.52 -12.16
CA TRP A 62 9.20 -7.29 -13.34
C TRP A 62 9.51 -6.40 -14.55
N PHE A 63 8.83 -5.26 -14.68
CA PHE A 63 8.98 -4.32 -15.80
C PHE A 63 10.12 -3.32 -15.63
N ILE A 64 10.49 -2.98 -14.38
CA ILE A 64 11.57 -2.03 -14.05
C ILE A 64 12.89 -2.72 -13.71
N ARG A 65 12.94 -4.05 -13.80
CA ARG A 65 14.21 -4.78 -13.87
C ARG A 65 14.90 -4.53 -15.21
#